data_AF-A0A0P0Z8D9-F1
#
_entry.id   AF-A0A0P0Z8D9-F1
#
_cell.length_a   1.000
_cell.length_b   1.000
_cell.length_c   1.000
_cell.angle_alpha   90.00
_cell.angle_beta   90.00
_cell.angle_gamma   90.00
#
_symmetry.space_group_name_H-M   'P 1'
#
loop_
_entity.id
_entity.type
_entity.pdbx_description
1 polymer ?
#
loop_
_entity_poly.entity_id
_entity_poly.type
_entity_poly.pdbx_seq_one_letter_code
_entity_poly.pdbx_strand_id
1 'polypeptide(L)'
;MILETACIFIGDITLEQATARAGRTVRTGQVATLNQSEADFRKNLCGNILVLLNCDNVRIDLRSYSSFSSIPTDAPIASGRLQSGEFQFERGNPGQIMALRVFYEYPLYTDIVDRFLSDLDDNKHLLMSVAVFQTEPF
;
A
#
# COMPACT_ATOMS: atom_id res chain seq x y z
N MET A 1 16.84 0.26 -19.41
CA MET A 1 16.55 1.56 -18.76
C MET A 1 15.13 2.04 -19.05
N ILE A 2 14.76 2.45 -20.27
CA ILE A 2 13.39 3.00 -20.50
C ILE A 2 12.25 2.01 -20.24
N LEU A 3 12.47 0.73 -20.57
CA LEU A 3 11.48 -0.33 -20.30
C LEU A 3 11.31 -0.56 -18.79
N GLU A 4 12.39 -0.55 -18.02
CA GLU A 4 12.34 -0.77 -16.56
C GLU A 4 11.68 0.40 -15.85
N THR A 5 12.03 1.63 -16.18
CA THR A 5 11.34 2.82 -15.64
C THR A 5 9.86 2.84 -16.03
N ALA A 6 9.52 2.41 -17.24
CA ALA A 6 8.12 2.24 -17.64
C ALA A 6 7.41 1.16 -16.81
N CYS A 7 8.05 0.03 -16.52
CA CYS A 7 7.51 -1.01 -15.64
C CYS A 7 7.29 -0.50 -14.21
N ILE A 8 8.23 0.26 -13.65
CA ILE A 8 8.11 0.87 -12.33
C ILE A 8 6.90 1.81 -12.30
N PHE A 9 6.78 2.70 -13.29
CA PHE A 9 5.67 3.65 -13.38
C PHE A 9 4.30 2.97 -13.56
N ILE A 10 4.23 1.94 -14.41
CA ILE A 10 2.99 1.16 -14.57
C ILE A 10 2.67 0.42 -13.27
N GLY A 11 3.68 -0.11 -12.57
CA GLY A 11 3.54 -0.72 -11.24
C GLY A 11 2.93 0.26 -10.25
N ASP A 12 3.42 1.48 -10.22
CA ASP A 12 2.93 2.55 -9.34
C ASP A 12 1.46 2.90 -9.62
N ILE A 13 1.11 3.17 -10.89
CA ILE A 13 -0.29 3.43 -11.30
C ILE A 13 -1.20 2.25 -10.91
N THR A 14 -0.73 1.03 -11.09
CA THR A 14 -1.50 -0.18 -10.77
C THR A 14 -1.73 -0.29 -9.26
N LEU A 15 -0.71 0.03 -8.45
CA LEU A 15 -0.77 0.06 -7.00
C LEU A 15 -1.73 1.14 -6.50
N GLU A 16 -1.67 2.34 -7.05
CA GLU A 16 -2.59 3.44 -6.75
C GLU A 16 -4.04 3.04 -7.04
N GLN A 17 -4.30 2.47 -8.22
CA GLN A 17 -5.65 2.02 -8.59
C GLN A 17 -6.17 0.92 -7.67
N ALA A 18 -5.33 -0.06 -7.34
CA ALA A 18 -5.69 -1.13 -6.41
C ALA A 18 -5.99 -0.59 -5.00
N THR A 19 -5.15 0.32 -4.51
CA THR A 19 -5.32 0.99 -3.22
C THR A 19 -6.60 1.82 -3.19
N ALA A 20 -6.89 2.58 -4.23
CA ALA A 20 -8.10 3.39 -4.32
C ALA A 20 -9.37 2.51 -4.33
N ARG A 21 -9.35 1.37 -5.02
CA ARG A 21 -10.46 0.40 -5.00
C ARG A 21 -10.64 -0.23 -3.63
N ALA A 22 -9.56 -0.68 -3.01
CA ALA A 22 -9.58 -1.27 -1.68
C ALA A 22 -9.98 -0.25 -0.61
N GLY A 23 -9.57 1.01 -0.74
CA GLY A 23 -10.00 2.10 0.14
C GLY A 23 -11.51 2.34 0.08
N ARG A 24 -12.16 2.18 -1.09
CA ARG A 24 -13.62 2.28 -1.22
C ARG A 24 -14.36 1.17 -0.46
N THR A 25 -13.84 -0.06 -0.47
CA THR A 25 -14.48 -1.17 0.26
C THR A 25 -14.37 -0.98 1.78
N VAL A 26 -13.27 -0.41 2.27
CA VAL A 26 -13.15 -0.01 3.68
C VAL A 26 -14.08 1.18 4.00
N ARG A 27 -14.06 2.23 3.16
CA ARG A 27 -14.87 3.44 3.35
C ARG A 27 -16.37 3.15 3.48
N THR A 28 -16.87 2.25 2.66
CA THR A 28 -18.29 1.82 2.64
C THR A 28 -18.63 0.80 3.72
N GLY A 29 -17.67 0.44 4.59
CA GLY A 29 -17.87 -0.53 5.67
C GLY A 29 -17.98 -1.98 5.20
N GLN A 30 -17.77 -2.30 3.92
CA GLN A 30 -17.87 -3.68 3.43
C GLN A 30 -16.90 -4.61 4.18
N VAL A 31 -15.70 -4.13 4.50
CA VAL A 31 -14.70 -4.89 5.28
C VAL A 31 -15.19 -5.20 6.70
N ALA A 32 -15.90 -4.25 7.34
CA ALA A 32 -16.48 -4.43 8.66
C ALA A 32 -17.73 -5.34 8.61
N THR A 33 -18.67 -5.08 7.70
CA THR A 33 -19.94 -5.81 7.56
C THR A 33 -19.73 -7.27 7.17
N LEU A 34 -18.74 -7.57 6.33
CA LEU A 34 -18.41 -8.93 5.88
C LEU A 34 -17.41 -9.63 6.81
N ASN A 35 -16.97 -8.99 7.91
CA ASN A 35 -15.92 -9.50 8.80
C ASN A 35 -14.67 -9.97 8.03
N GLN A 36 -14.26 -9.23 6.99
CA GLN A 36 -13.14 -9.64 6.15
C GLN A 36 -11.84 -9.68 6.97
N SER A 37 -11.06 -10.73 6.76
CA SER A 37 -9.73 -10.85 7.32
C SER A 37 -8.72 -10.03 6.49
N GLU A 38 -7.56 -9.75 7.08
CA GLU A 38 -6.43 -9.15 6.34
C GLU A 38 -6.06 -10.00 5.11
N ALA A 39 -6.14 -11.33 5.22
CA ALA A 39 -5.84 -12.23 4.11
C ALA A 39 -6.85 -12.06 2.95
N ASP A 40 -8.13 -11.88 3.25
CA ASP A 40 -9.16 -11.63 2.24
C ASP A 40 -8.97 -10.26 1.59
N PHE A 41 -8.63 -9.24 2.39
CA PHE A 41 -8.34 -7.90 1.91
C PHE A 41 -7.12 -7.91 0.98
N ARG A 42 -6.03 -8.58 1.40
CA ARG A 42 -4.84 -8.79 0.58
C ARG A 42 -5.17 -9.50 -0.72
N LYS A 43 -6.00 -10.55 -0.68
CA LYS A 43 -6.43 -11.26 -1.89
C LYS A 43 -7.18 -10.35 -2.86
N ASN A 44 -8.09 -9.50 -2.37
CA ASN A 44 -8.82 -8.54 -3.19
C ASN A 44 -7.90 -7.48 -3.80
N LEU A 45 -6.97 -6.94 -3.02
CA LEU A 45 -5.97 -5.99 -3.51
C LEU A 45 -5.06 -6.65 -4.55
N CYS A 46 -4.57 -7.85 -4.26
CA CYS A 46 -3.69 -8.61 -5.13
C CYS A 46 -4.34 -9.04 -6.45
N GLY A 47 -5.64 -9.32 -6.46
CA GLY A 47 -6.39 -9.56 -7.69
C GLY A 47 -6.36 -8.39 -8.69
N ASN A 48 -6.07 -7.17 -8.24
CA ASN A 48 -5.94 -5.99 -9.10
C ASN A 48 -4.50 -5.72 -9.57
N ILE A 49 -3.47 -6.36 -8.98
CA ILE A 49 -2.05 -6.09 -9.27
C ILE A 49 -1.27 -7.30 -9.83
N LEU A 50 -1.85 -8.51 -9.79
CA LEU A 50 -1.17 -9.79 -10.08
C LEU A 50 -0.53 -9.90 -11.47
N VAL A 51 -0.97 -9.10 -12.44
CA VAL A 51 -0.47 -9.17 -13.82
C VAL A 51 0.98 -8.66 -13.92
N LEU A 52 1.39 -7.74 -13.04
CA LEU A 52 2.69 -7.07 -13.11
C LEU A 52 3.48 -7.12 -11.80
N LEU A 53 2.80 -7.30 -10.66
CA LEU A 53 3.41 -7.22 -9.34
C LEU A 53 3.19 -8.51 -8.55
N ASN A 54 4.24 -9.00 -7.89
CA ASN A 54 4.13 -10.11 -6.95
C ASN A 54 3.49 -9.68 -5.62
N CYS A 55 2.29 -10.16 -5.35
CA CYS A 55 1.54 -9.92 -4.11
C CYS A 55 2.34 -10.14 -2.81
N ASP A 56 3.33 -11.05 -2.81
CA ASP A 56 4.12 -11.36 -1.61
C ASP A 56 4.98 -10.18 -1.12
N ASN A 57 5.35 -9.29 -2.04
CA ASN A 57 6.12 -8.07 -1.76
C ASN A 57 5.23 -6.88 -1.36
N VAL A 58 3.91 -7.09 -1.28
CA VAL A 58 2.97 -6.07 -0.82
C VAL A 58 2.89 -6.12 0.70
N ARG A 59 3.05 -4.96 1.33
CA ARG A 59 2.72 -4.73 2.74
C ARG A 59 1.57 -3.75 2.82
N ILE A 60 0.59 -4.07 3.66
CA ILE A 60 -0.62 -3.27 3.86
C ILE A 60 -0.63 -2.81 5.30
N ASP A 61 -0.88 -1.53 5.51
CA ASP A 61 -1.16 -0.94 6.81
C ASP A 61 -2.48 -0.19 6.71
N LEU A 62 -3.48 -0.66 7.44
CA LEU A 62 -4.80 -0.06 7.52
C LEU A 62 -5.09 0.26 8.98
N ARG A 63 -5.12 1.55 9.32
CA ARG A 63 -5.33 1.98 10.70
C ARG A 63 -6.19 3.23 10.82
N SER A 64 -6.86 3.35 11.96
CA SER A 64 -7.67 4.50 12.32
C SER A 64 -6.83 5.59 12.97
N TYR A 65 -7.29 6.83 12.82
CA TYR A 65 -6.65 8.02 13.35
C TYR A 65 -7.66 8.98 13.95
N SER A 66 -7.19 9.81 14.87
CA SER A 66 -8.00 10.88 15.48
C SER A 66 -8.10 12.12 14.59
N SER A 67 -7.10 12.39 13.75
CA SER A 67 -7.08 13.52 12.84
C SER A 67 -6.34 13.22 11.53
N PHE A 68 -6.70 13.91 10.45
CA PHE A 68 -5.97 13.83 9.17
C PHE A 68 -4.50 14.25 9.30
N SER A 69 -4.18 15.17 10.23
CA SER A 69 -2.82 15.64 10.48
C SER A 69 -1.93 14.63 11.21
N SER A 70 -2.51 13.63 11.87
CA SER A 70 -1.77 12.58 12.59
C SER A 70 -1.30 11.45 11.68
N ILE A 71 -1.66 11.50 10.39
CA ILE A 71 -1.36 10.46 9.41
C ILE A 71 0.05 10.72 8.86
N PRO A 72 1.05 9.86 9.13
CA PRO A 72 2.33 9.93 8.48
C PRO A 72 2.18 9.76 6.98
N THR A 73 2.70 10.74 6.24
CA THR A 73 2.78 10.73 4.78
C THR A 73 3.99 9.95 4.28
N ASP A 74 5.03 9.81 5.11
CA ASP A 74 6.28 9.19 4.73
C ASP A 74 6.27 7.68 4.96
N ALA A 75 7.02 6.96 4.13
CA ALA A 75 7.29 5.55 4.35
C ALA A 75 8.18 5.38 5.59
N PRO A 76 7.85 4.46 6.51
CA PRO A 76 8.69 4.19 7.68
C PRO A 76 9.90 3.34 7.27
N ILE A 77 10.86 3.95 6.58
CA ILE A 77 12.12 3.32 6.19
C ILE A 77 13.15 3.65 7.26
N ALA A 78 13.76 2.62 7.85
CA ALA A 78 14.88 2.76 8.76
C ALA A 78 15.97 1.77 8.37
N SER A 79 17.22 2.22 8.31
CA SER A 79 18.38 1.41 7.94
C SER A 79 18.17 0.65 6.61
N GLY A 80 17.68 1.34 5.58
CA GLY A 80 17.46 0.75 4.25
C GLY A 80 16.34 -0.28 4.18
N ARG A 81 15.50 -0.41 5.21
CA ARG A 81 14.44 -1.42 5.26
C ARG A 81 13.11 -0.83 5.67
N LEU A 82 12.04 -1.29 5.03
CA LEU A 82 10.67 -0.95 5.42
C LEU A 82 10.37 -1.54 6.80
N GLN A 83 10.01 -0.67 7.74
CA GLN A 83 9.65 -1.07 9.09
C GLN A 83 8.16 -1.45 9.12
N SER A 84 7.87 -2.70 8.75
CA SER A 84 6.51 -3.24 8.75
C SER A 84 6.05 -3.80 10.09
N GLY A 85 6.88 -3.77 11.13
CA GLY A 85 6.57 -4.36 12.44
C GLY A 85 5.41 -3.69 13.18
N GLU A 86 5.18 -2.40 12.89
CA GLU A 86 4.11 -1.60 13.48
C GLU A 86 2.86 -1.52 12.58
N PHE A 87 2.82 -2.30 11.50
CA PHE A 87 1.67 -2.28 10.58
C PHE A 87 0.49 -2.96 11.24
N GLN A 88 -0.68 -2.32 11.11
CA GLN A 88 -1.91 -2.78 11.71
C GLN A 88 -2.96 -3.01 10.63
N PHE A 89 -3.90 -3.89 10.92
CA PHE A 89 -5.07 -4.10 10.08
C PHE A 89 -6.32 -3.90 10.92
N GLU A 90 -6.83 -2.67 10.89
CA GLU A 90 -8.06 -2.28 11.55
C GLU A 90 -9.20 -2.20 10.52
N ARG A 91 -10.32 -2.87 10.82
CA ARG A 91 -11.50 -2.84 9.94
C ARG A 91 -12.18 -1.47 9.90
N GLY A 92 -11.92 -0.63 10.91
CA GLY A 92 -12.56 0.67 11.11
C GLY A 92 -14.02 0.55 11.60
N ASN A 93 -14.46 1.55 12.35
CA ASN A 93 -15.86 1.71 12.78
C ASN A 93 -16.55 2.82 11.95
N PRO A 94 -17.89 2.95 11.99
CA PRO A 94 -18.59 4.02 11.29
C PRO A 94 -18.11 5.41 11.73
N GLY A 95 -17.90 6.31 10.76
CA GLY A 95 -17.53 7.72 11.02
C GLY A 95 -16.07 7.97 11.44
N GLN A 96 -15.19 6.96 11.41
CA GLN A 96 -13.78 7.09 11.78
C GLN A 96 -12.90 7.50 10.59
N ILE A 97 -11.82 8.23 10.88
CA ILE A 97 -10.78 8.54 9.89
C ILE A 97 -9.86 7.33 9.79
N MET A 98 -9.73 6.77 8.60
CA MET A 98 -8.88 5.63 8.29
C MET A 98 -7.81 6.06 7.28
N ALA A 99 -6.59 5.55 7.43
CA ALA A 99 -5.59 5.60 6.37
C ALA A 99 -5.22 4.18 5.96
N LEU A 100 -5.36 3.92 4.67
CA LEU A 100 -4.86 2.74 4.00
C LEU A 100 -3.53 3.10 3.34
N ARG A 101 -2.43 2.51 3.81
CA ARG A 101 -1.09 2.64 3.25
C ARG A 101 -0.68 1.30 2.67
N VAL A 102 -0.30 1.30 1.41
CA VAL A 102 0.14 0.10 0.70
C VAL A 102 1.55 0.35 0.20
N PHE A 103 2.43 -0.55 0.56
CA PHE A 103 3.85 -0.51 0.26
C PHE A 103 4.22 -1.70 -0.60
N TYR A 104 5.05 -1.49 -1.61
CA TYR A 104 5.51 -2.54 -2.50
C TYR A 104 7.02 -2.43 -2.71
N GLU A 105 7.74 -3.49 -2.36
CA GLU A 105 9.18 -3.57 -2.59
C GLU A 105 9.46 -4.06 -4.02
N TYR A 106 9.79 -3.14 -4.93
CA TYR A 106 10.08 -3.45 -6.32
C TYR A 106 11.58 -3.78 -6.51
N PRO A 107 11.94 -5.00 -6.97
CA PRO A 107 13.33 -5.34 -7.25
C PRO A 107 13.82 -4.61 -8.51
N LEU A 108 14.92 -3.88 -8.41
CA LEU A 108 15.58 -3.25 -9.55
C LEU A 108 16.55 -4.25 -10.18
N TYR A 109 16.48 -4.39 -11.49
CA TYR A 109 17.28 -5.35 -12.25
C TYR A 109 18.45 -4.69 -12.97
N THR A 110 18.42 -3.38 -13.22
CA THR A 110 19.53 -2.68 -13.88
C THR A 110 20.30 -1.74 -12.95
N ASP A 111 21.64 -1.85 -12.98
CA ASP A 111 22.60 -1.08 -12.16
C ASP A 111 22.52 0.45 -12.34
N ILE A 112 21.91 0.92 -13.44
CA ILE A 112 21.73 2.35 -13.67
C ILE A 112 20.51 2.82 -12.90
N VAL A 113 19.39 2.11 -12.99
CA VAL A 113 18.15 2.47 -12.29
C VAL A 113 18.33 2.32 -10.78
N ASP A 114 19.04 1.28 -10.35
CA ASP A 114 19.46 1.07 -8.96
C ASP A 114 20.13 2.31 -8.35
N ARG A 115 21.16 2.85 -9.00
CA ARG A 115 21.89 4.04 -8.52
C ARG A 115 21.05 5.31 -8.38
N PHE A 116 19.92 5.40 -9.08
CA PHE A 116 19.08 6.62 -9.06
C PHE A 116 17.80 6.46 -8.24
N LEU A 117 17.26 5.24 -8.10
CA LEU A 117 15.94 4.99 -7.50
C LEU A 117 15.97 4.05 -6.29
N SER A 118 17.08 3.37 -6.00
CA SER A 118 17.14 2.51 -4.82
C SER A 118 17.04 3.34 -3.54
N ASP A 119 16.02 3.05 -2.75
CA ASP A 119 15.74 3.63 -1.43
C ASP A 119 15.71 2.56 -0.32
N LEU A 120 15.87 1.30 -0.70
CA LEU A 120 15.93 0.12 0.15
C LEU A 120 17.21 -0.68 -0.15
N ASP A 121 17.69 -1.41 0.86
CA ASP A 121 18.75 -2.40 0.71
C ASP A 121 18.38 -3.48 -0.33
N ASP A 122 19.38 -4.17 -0.88
CA ASP A 122 19.25 -5.19 -1.93
C ASP A 122 18.70 -4.68 -3.27
N ASN A 123 19.06 -3.45 -3.67
CA ASN A 123 18.69 -2.86 -4.97
C ASN A 123 17.18 -2.83 -5.19
N LYS A 124 16.43 -2.37 -4.19
CA LYS A 124 14.98 -2.27 -4.25
C LYS A 124 14.53 -0.81 -4.25
N HIS A 125 13.41 -0.58 -4.91
CA HIS A 125 12.67 0.67 -4.89
C HIS A 125 11.33 0.47 -4.20
N LEU A 126 10.99 1.33 -3.23
CA LEU A 126 9.73 1.27 -2.53
C LEU A 126 8.66 2.07 -3.28
N LEU A 127 7.65 1.38 -3.80
CA LEU A 127 6.42 2.04 -4.25
C LEU A 127 5.47 2.18 -3.06
N MET A 128 4.92 3.37 -2.89
CA MET A 128 4.03 3.69 -1.78
C MET A 128 2.77 4.38 -2.30
N SER A 129 1.62 3.83 -1.92
CA SER A 129 0.31 4.41 -2.23
C SER A 129 -0.49 4.57 -0.94
N VAL A 130 -1.01 5.78 -0.70
CA VAL A 130 -1.78 6.11 0.50
C VAL A 130 -3.15 6.62 0.12
N ALA A 131 -4.20 5.98 0.67
CA ALA A 131 -5.56 6.45 0.60
C ALA A 131 -6.06 6.80 1.99
N VAL A 132 -6.41 8.07 2.20
CA VAL A 132 -6.99 8.57 3.45
C VAL A 132 -8.46 8.90 3.23
N PHE A 133 -9.33 8.44 4.13
CA PHE A 133 -10.76 8.66 4.03
C PHE A 133 -11.43 8.58 5.39
N GLN A 134 -12.64 9.14 5.48
CA GLN A 134 -13.54 8.90 6.61
C GLN A 134 -14.56 7.85 6.21
N THR A 135 -14.79 6.85 7.07
CA THR A 135 -15.79 5.82 6.86
C THR A 135 -17.20 6.39 6.93
N GLU A 136 -18.08 5.88 6.10
CA GLU A 136 -19.49 6.29 6.08
C GLU A 136 -20.20 5.78 7.34
N PRO A 137 -21.27 6.45 7.80
CA PRO A 137 -22.17 5.89 8.80
C PRO A 137 -22.96 4.74 8.15
N PHE A 138 -22.52 3.50 8.36
CA PHE A 138 -23.18 2.27 7.90
C PHE A 138 -24.02 1.61 8.99
#